data_AF-A0A660R314-F1
#
_entry.id   AF-A0A660R314-F1
#
_cell.length_a   1.000
_cell.length_b   1.000
_cell.length_c   1.000
_cell.angle_alpha   90.00
_cell.angle_beta   90.00
_cell.angle_gamma   90.00
#
_symmetry.space_group_name_H-M   'P 1'
#
loop_
_entity.id
_entity.type
_entity.pdbx_description
1 polymer ?
#
loop_
_entity_poly.entity_id
_entity_poly.type
_entity_poly.pdbx_seq_one_letter_code
_entity_poly.pdbx_strand_id
1 'polypeptide(L)'
;MKAVRLHADWDPKPDFVLGDKDIEGKLTWLGSKVWRNPRVVIEEVPEPKIEKPTEVIIKVRACGICGSDVHMAQTDENGYMLYPGLTGFPVTLGHEFSGEVVEVGSEAINRRTNKKFEVGEPVTSEEMLWCGYCRHCADGFPNHCENLNELGFNVDGAFARYIKVDAKYLWSLKELEGVYEGDKLFMAGSLVEPTSVAYNAVIERGEGIRPGDYVVILGGGPIGLAAVAVLKHAGAAKVILSEPSEVR
;
A
#
# COMPACT_ATOMS: atom_id res chain seq x y z
N MET A 1 6.57 -9.56 18.98
CA MET A 1 6.39 -8.12 18.77
C MET A 1 4.91 -7.85 18.51
N LYS A 2 4.38 -6.68 18.86
CA LYS A 2 2.96 -6.36 18.62
C LYS A 2 2.71 -5.91 17.18
N ALA A 3 1.58 -6.36 16.63
CA ALA A 3 1.04 -5.94 15.33
C ALA A 3 -0.50 -5.86 15.38
N VAL A 4 -1.09 -5.05 14.51
CA VAL A 4 -2.55 -4.94 14.30
C VAL A 4 -2.96 -5.94 13.22
N ARG A 5 -3.61 -7.02 13.62
CA ARG A 5 -3.98 -8.12 12.72
C ARG A 5 -5.48 -8.21 12.52
N LEU A 6 -5.88 -8.46 11.28
CA LEU A 6 -7.25 -8.78 10.93
C LEU A 6 -7.40 -10.29 10.84
N HIS A 7 -8.40 -10.79 11.56
CA HIS A 7 -8.90 -12.16 11.46
C HIS A 7 -10.32 -12.11 10.89
N ALA A 8 -10.72 -13.11 10.11
CA ALA A 8 -12.10 -13.28 9.67
C ALA A 8 -12.41 -14.76 9.45
N ASP A 9 -13.70 -15.09 9.46
CA ASP A 9 -14.19 -16.43 9.20
C ASP A 9 -14.27 -16.65 7.68
N TRP A 10 -13.74 -17.77 7.19
CA TRP A 10 -14.00 -18.22 5.82
C TRP A 10 -15.42 -18.81 5.78
N ASP A 11 -16.38 -18.03 5.33
CA ASP A 11 -17.81 -18.42 5.25
C ASP A 11 -18.45 -17.91 3.96
N PRO A 12 -18.08 -18.48 2.80
CA PRO A 12 -18.45 -17.92 1.50
C PRO A 12 -19.96 -17.82 1.27
N LYS A 13 -20.37 -16.76 0.55
CA LYS A 13 -21.75 -16.60 0.08
C LYS A 13 -22.15 -17.79 -0.81
N PRO A 14 -23.44 -18.18 -0.86
CA PRO A 14 -23.88 -19.33 -1.65
C PRO A 14 -23.56 -19.25 -3.15
N ASP A 15 -23.39 -18.04 -3.70
CA ASP A 15 -23.04 -17.80 -5.10
C ASP A 15 -21.53 -17.77 -5.37
N PHE A 16 -20.70 -17.92 -4.33
CA PHE A 16 -19.25 -17.95 -4.48
C PHE A 16 -18.78 -19.28 -5.07
N VAL A 17 -17.89 -19.19 -6.04
CA VAL A 17 -17.14 -20.32 -6.61
C VAL A 17 -15.67 -20.01 -6.43
N LEU A 18 -14.92 -20.98 -5.90
CA LEU A 18 -13.48 -20.85 -5.68
C LEU A 18 -12.78 -20.54 -7.00
N GLY A 19 -12.12 -19.39 -7.09
CA GLY A 19 -11.38 -18.99 -8.29
C GLY A 19 -10.08 -19.77 -8.47
N ASP A 20 -9.52 -19.74 -9.68
CA ASP A 20 -8.29 -20.48 -10.02
C ASP A 20 -7.06 -20.09 -9.18
N LYS A 21 -7.08 -18.87 -8.61
CA LYS A 21 -6.01 -18.33 -7.76
C LYS A 21 -6.40 -18.25 -6.27
N ASP A 22 -7.60 -18.67 -5.93
CA ASP A 22 -8.04 -18.71 -4.54
C ASP A 22 -7.43 -19.93 -3.84
N ILE A 23 -7.24 -19.81 -2.53
CA ILE A 23 -6.79 -20.91 -1.68
C ILE A 23 -7.85 -21.07 -0.60
N GLU A 24 -8.57 -22.19 -0.65
CA GLU A 24 -9.66 -22.47 0.27
C GLU A 24 -9.23 -22.31 1.74
N GLY A 25 -10.00 -21.52 2.49
CA GLY A 25 -9.76 -21.22 3.90
C GLY A 25 -8.64 -20.21 4.16
N LYS A 26 -7.99 -19.66 3.14
CA LYS A 26 -6.77 -18.84 3.32
C LYS A 26 -6.72 -17.56 2.49
N LEU A 27 -7.12 -17.61 1.22
CA LEU A 27 -6.95 -16.50 0.28
C LEU A 27 -8.06 -16.49 -0.76
N THR A 28 -8.58 -15.31 -1.07
CA THR A 28 -9.48 -15.12 -2.22
C THR A 28 -9.26 -13.78 -2.91
N TRP A 29 -9.54 -13.73 -4.21
CA TRP A 29 -9.63 -12.50 -5.00
C TRP A 29 -10.98 -11.78 -4.87
N LEU A 30 -11.94 -12.38 -4.15
CA LEU A 30 -13.31 -11.88 -3.98
C LEU A 30 -13.67 -11.72 -2.50
N GLY A 31 -12.90 -10.89 -1.78
CA GLY A 31 -12.95 -10.79 -0.32
C GLY A 31 -14.35 -10.67 0.29
N SER A 32 -15.20 -9.76 -0.22
CA SER A 32 -16.57 -9.52 0.27
C SER A 32 -17.57 -10.64 -0.02
N LYS A 33 -17.18 -11.62 -0.85
CA LYS A 33 -17.95 -12.84 -1.10
C LYS A 33 -17.57 -13.98 -0.15
N VAL A 34 -16.45 -13.87 0.57
CA VAL A 34 -15.86 -14.97 1.34
C VAL A 34 -15.78 -14.67 2.83
N TRP A 35 -15.14 -13.55 3.19
CA TRP A 35 -14.76 -13.31 4.57
C TRP A 35 -15.89 -12.69 5.37
N ARG A 36 -16.16 -13.28 6.53
CA ARG A 36 -17.25 -12.91 7.43
C ARG A 36 -16.75 -12.62 8.83
N ASN A 37 -17.45 -11.74 9.55
CA ASN A 37 -17.16 -11.33 10.93
C ASN A 37 -15.69 -10.89 11.15
N PRO A 38 -15.15 -9.94 10.37
CA PRO A 38 -13.79 -9.46 10.55
C PRO A 38 -13.58 -8.89 11.95
N ARG A 39 -12.40 -9.15 12.51
CA ARG A 39 -11.99 -8.74 13.87
C ARG A 39 -10.57 -8.22 13.79
N VAL A 40 -10.39 -6.94 14.10
CA VAL A 40 -9.07 -6.32 14.19
C VAL A 40 -8.59 -6.38 15.63
N VAL A 41 -7.45 -7.01 15.87
CA VAL A 41 -6.87 -7.20 17.19
C VAL A 41 -5.40 -6.81 17.21
N ILE A 42 -4.94 -6.31 18.37
CA ILE A 42 -3.51 -6.15 18.62
C ILE A 42 -3.01 -7.44 19.25
N GLU A 43 -2.12 -8.16 18.58
CA GLU A 43 -1.57 -9.44 19.05
C GLU A 43 -0.06 -9.50 18.93
N GLU A 44 0.55 -10.46 19.63
CA GLU A 44 1.98 -10.76 19.50
C GLU A 44 2.22 -11.64 18.26
N VAL A 45 3.13 -11.19 17.39
CA VAL A 45 3.66 -11.94 16.26
C VAL A 45 5.16 -12.20 16.41
N PRO A 46 5.71 -13.22 15.73
CA PRO A 46 7.16 -13.39 15.63
C PRO A 46 7.85 -12.12 15.11
N GLU A 47 9.06 -11.86 15.58
CA GLU A 47 9.88 -10.82 14.94
C GLU A 47 10.26 -11.26 13.52
N PRO A 48 10.24 -10.33 12.54
CA PRO A 48 10.59 -10.64 11.18
C PRO A 48 12.06 -11.08 11.10
N LYS A 49 12.37 -11.94 10.13
CA LYS A 49 13.72 -12.40 9.84
C LYS A 49 13.97 -12.29 8.36
N ILE A 50 15.21 -11.95 7.99
CA ILE A 50 15.67 -12.05 6.61
C ILE A 50 15.68 -13.53 6.20
N GLU A 51 14.86 -13.88 5.22
CA GLU A 51 14.75 -15.23 4.65
C GLU A 51 15.34 -15.29 3.24
N LYS A 52 15.34 -14.16 2.52
CA LYS A 52 15.95 -14.00 1.19
C LYS A 52 17.03 -12.91 1.21
N PRO A 53 18.09 -13.04 0.40
CA PRO A 53 19.19 -12.07 0.42
C PRO A 53 18.77 -10.67 -0.05
N THR A 54 17.64 -10.54 -0.74
CA THR A 54 17.08 -9.27 -1.22
C THR A 54 16.17 -8.56 -0.21
N GLU A 55 15.84 -9.20 0.92
CA GLU A 55 14.92 -8.63 1.90
C GLU A 55 15.56 -7.58 2.81
N VAL A 56 14.73 -6.71 3.36
CA VAL A 56 15.07 -5.66 4.31
C VAL A 56 14.05 -5.67 5.44
N ILE A 57 14.49 -5.48 6.67
CA ILE A 57 13.62 -5.22 7.81
C ILE A 57 13.64 -3.72 8.11
N ILE A 58 12.45 -3.15 8.22
CA ILE A 58 12.21 -1.74 8.43
C ILE A 58 11.53 -1.56 9.78
N LYS A 59 12.03 -0.65 10.60
CA LYS A 59 11.33 -0.13 11.78
C LYS A 59 10.31 0.89 11.32
N VAL A 60 9.03 0.57 11.44
CA VAL A 60 7.95 1.46 11.00
C VAL A 60 7.91 2.71 11.88
N ARG A 61 7.77 3.88 11.25
CA ARG A 61 7.71 5.18 11.93
C ARG A 61 6.36 5.85 11.76
N ALA A 62 5.74 5.70 10.60
CA ALA A 62 4.38 6.15 10.33
C ALA A 62 3.69 5.14 9.39
N CYS A 63 2.40 4.92 9.60
CA CYS A 63 1.55 4.16 8.69
C CYS A 63 0.15 4.81 8.68
N GLY A 64 -0.33 5.18 7.50
CA GLY A 64 -1.68 5.70 7.27
C GLY A 64 -2.72 4.60 7.34
N ILE A 65 -3.96 4.99 7.67
CA ILE A 65 -5.15 4.13 7.57
C ILE A 65 -5.84 4.45 6.26
N CYS A 66 -5.85 3.47 5.36
CA CYS A 66 -6.51 3.57 4.07
C CYS A 66 -8.01 3.29 4.22
N GLY A 67 -8.81 3.79 3.28
CA GLY A 67 -10.23 3.41 3.18
C GLY A 67 -10.42 1.90 3.02
N SER A 68 -9.47 1.21 2.38
CA SER A 68 -9.47 -0.25 2.26
C SER A 68 -9.31 -0.96 3.60
N ASP A 69 -8.48 -0.46 4.52
CA ASP A 69 -8.38 -1.02 5.89
C ASP A 69 -9.74 -0.92 6.60
N VAL A 70 -10.42 0.21 6.46
CA VAL A 70 -11.76 0.43 7.02
C VAL A 70 -12.76 -0.54 6.40
N HIS A 71 -12.78 -0.68 5.08
CA HIS A 71 -13.71 -1.59 4.39
C HIS A 71 -13.41 -3.08 4.65
N MET A 72 -12.16 -3.45 4.94
CA MET A 72 -11.83 -4.81 5.36
C MET A 72 -12.37 -5.12 6.76
N ALA A 73 -12.41 -4.12 7.64
CA ALA A 73 -12.94 -4.26 9.01
C ALA A 73 -14.46 -4.02 9.13
N GLN A 74 -15.08 -3.37 8.14
CA GLN A 74 -16.52 -3.07 8.13
C GLN A 74 -17.32 -4.20 7.46
N THR A 75 -18.57 -4.39 7.89
CA THR A 75 -19.45 -5.43 7.35
C THR A 75 -20.75 -4.92 6.76
N ASP A 76 -21.34 -5.71 5.86
CA ASP A 76 -22.77 -5.66 5.54
C ASP A 76 -23.62 -6.20 6.71
N GLU A 77 -24.96 -6.15 6.57
CA GLU A 77 -25.91 -6.61 7.59
C GLU A 77 -25.78 -8.09 7.92
N ASN A 78 -25.20 -8.89 7.02
CA ASN A 78 -24.99 -10.31 7.21
C ASN A 78 -23.60 -10.62 7.79
N GLY A 79 -22.78 -9.61 8.09
CA GLY A 79 -21.46 -9.76 8.64
C GLY A 79 -20.35 -9.97 7.60
N TYR A 80 -20.63 -9.87 6.30
CA TYR A 80 -19.60 -9.97 5.28
C TYR A 80 -18.80 -8.67 5.17
N MET A 81 -17.49 -8.79 5.09
CA MET A 81 -16.57 -7.68 4.84
C MET A 81 -16.99 -6.86 3.61
N LEU A 82 -16.81 -5.52 3.65
CA LEU A 82 -17.14 -4.65 2.52
C LEU A 82 -16.08 -4.63 1.41
N TYR A 83 -14.80 -4.78 1.77
CA TYR A 83 -13.71 -4.76 0.78
C TYR A 83 -13.83 -5.96 -0.20
N PRO A 84 -13.88 -5.72 -1.53
CA PRO A 84 -14.19 -6.77 -2.49
C PRO A 84 -12.99 -7.51 -3.06
N GLY A 85 -11.77 -6.99 -2.87
CA GLY A 85 -10.58 -7.42 -3.60
C GLY A 85 -9.83 -8.62 -3.00
N LEU A 86 -8.56 -8.74 -3.41
CA LEU A 86 -7.62 -9.74 -2.89
C LEU A 86 -7.44 -9.60 -1.39
N THR A 87 -7.63 -10.69 -0.67
CA THR A 87 -7.46 -10.77 0.78
C THR A 87 -7.03 -12.17 1.20
N GLY A 88 -6.13 -12.25 2.17
CA GLY A 88 -5.73 -13.52 2.78
C GLY A 88 -5.55 -13.37 4.28
N PHE A 89 -6.43 -13.99 5.06
CA PHE A 89 -6.48 -13.79 6.51
C PHE A 89 -6.04 -15.04 7.29
N PRO A 90 -5.42 -14.88 8.49
CA PRO A 90 -5.14 -13.61 9.16
C PRO A 90 -3.94 -12.85 8.58
N VAL A 91 -4.00 -11.51 8.61
CA VAL A 91 -2.94 -10.62 8.10
C VAL A 91 -2.73 -9.42 9.00
N THR A 92 -1.49 -8.98 9.14
CA THR A 92 -1.18 -7.64 9.67
C THR A 92 -1.60 -6.60 8.66
N LEU A 93 -2.41 -5.62 9.06
CA LEU A 93 -2.93 -4.58 8.17
C LEU A 93 -1.89 -3.45 7.90
N GLY A 94 -2.25 -2.52 7.01
CA GLY A 94 -1.51 -1.27 6.75
C GLY A 94 -0.48 -1.37 5.62
N HIS A 95 -0.54 -0.43 4.67
CA HIS A 95 0.37 -0.34 3.53
C HIS A 95 0.86 1.07 3.19
N GLU A 96 0.23 2.11 3.76
CA GLU A 96 0.63 3.50 3.54
C GLU A 96 1.75 3.90 4.52
N PHE A 97 2.97 3.38 4.38
CA PHE A 97 3.97 3.49 5.45
C PHE A 97 5.32 4.08 5.05
N SER A 98 6.04 4.50 6.08
CA SER A 98 7.47 4.78 6.00
C SER A 98 8.18 4.38 7.30
N GLY A 99 9.50 4.23 7.20
CA GLY A 99 10.30 3.82 8.33
C GLY A 99 11.78 3.90 8.05
N GLU A 100 12.53 3.30 8.96
CA GLU A 100 13.99 3.30 8.95
C GLU A 100 14.50 1.87 8.79
N VAL A 101 15.44 1.66 7.88
CA VAL A 101 16.07 0.35 7.66
C VAL A 101 16.85 -0.08 8.91
N VAL A 102 16.61 -1.29 9.42
CA VAL A 102 17.29 -1.83 10.61
C VAL A 102 18.06 -3.12 10.37
N GLU A 103 17.68 -3.91 9.35
CA GLU A 103 18.41 -5.11 8.93
C GLU A 103 18.33 -5.26 7.41
N VAL A 104 19.42 -5.71 6.78
CA VAL A 104 19.57 -5.71 5.33
C VAL A 104 20.18 -7.01 4.85
N GLY A 105 19.49 -7.71 3.94
CA GLY A 105 20.00 -8.89 3.27
C GLY A 105 21.23 -8.59 2.39
N SER A 106 22.01 -9.60 2.06
CA SER A 106 23.30 -9.44 1.35
C SER A 106 23.17 -8.84 -0.06
N GLU A 107 22.02 -8.98 -0.70
CA GLU A 107 21.70 -8.56 -2.07
C GLU A 107 20.57 -7.52 -2.12
N ALA A 108 20.20 -6.94 -0.97
CA ALA A 108 19.17 -5.92 -0.87
C ALA A 108 19.68 -4.56 -1.37
N ILE A 109 19.54 -4.29 -2.67
CA ILE A 109 20.09 -3.10 -3.34
C ILE A 109 19.14 -1.90 -3.25
N ASN A 110 19.71 -0.76 -2.86
CA ASN A 110 19.07 0.55 -2.91
C ASN A 110 19.24 1.18 -4.30
N ARG A 111 18.12 1.46 -4.96
CA ARG A 111 18.09 2.12 -6.28
C ARG A 111 18.78 3.49 -6.30
N ARG A 112 18.75 4.25 -5.19
CA ARG A 112 19.38 5.57 -5.10
C ARG A 112 20.90 5.52 -5.26
N THR A 113 21.54 4.46 -4.74
CA THR A 113 23.01 4.35 -4.70
C THR A 113 23.57 3.25 -5.60
N ASN A 114 22.70 2.37 -6.10
CA ASN A 114 23.08 1.11 -6.75
C ASN A 114 24.02 0.25 -5.89
N LYS A 115 23.87 0.33 -4.57
CA LYS A 115 24.61 -0.45 -3.56
C LYS A 115 23.62 -1.03 -2.56
N LYS A 116 24.08 -1.95 -1.71
CA LYS A 116 23.27 -2.48 -0.61
C LYS A 116 22.69 -1.35 0.25
N PHE A 117 21.45 -1.49 0.70
CA PHE A 117 20.84 -0.58 1.68
C PHE A 117 21.73 -0.46 2.94
N GLU A 118 21.68 0.72 3.56
CA GLU A 118 22.39 1.01 4.80
C GLU A 118 21.40 1.07 5.97
N VAL A 119 21.80 0.55 7.13
CA VAL A 119 21.03 0.72 8.36
C VAL A 119 20.90 2.21 8.68
N GLY A 120 19.71 2.65 9.06
CA GLY A 120 19.38 4.06 9.28
C GLY A 120 18.81 4.77 8.06
N GLU A 121 18.76 4.14 6.89
CA GLU A 121 18.19 4.78 5.70
C GLU A 121 16.67 4.95 5.84
N PRO A 122 16.12 6.18 5.65
CA PRO A 122 14.68 6.38 5.65
C PRO A 122 14.09 5.91 4.32
N VAL A 123 13.02 5.12 4.39
CA VAL A 123 12.39 4.49 3.23
C VAL A 123 10.87 4.50 3.32
N THR A 124 10.23 4.43 2.17
CA THR A 124 8.85 3.97 1.98
C THR A 124 8.85 2.75 1.06
N SER A 125 7.68 2.12 0.86
CA SER A 125 7.52 0.96 0.01
C SER A 125 6.32 1.12 -0.91
N GLU A 126 6.39 0.46 -2.05
CA GLU A 126 5.20 0.09 -2.82
C GLU A 126 4.36 -0.93 -2.03
N GLU A 127 3.04 -0.89 -2.23
CA GLU A 127 2.08 -1.86 -1.69
C GLU A 127 1.97 -3.09 -2.60
N MET A 128 1.92 -2.85 -3.93
CA MET A 128 1.79 -3.91 -4.94
C MET A 128 3.10 -4.71 -5.08
N LEU A 129 3.10 -5.94 -4.61
CA LEU A 129 4.26 -6.82 -4.63
C LEU A 129 4.35 -7.58 -5.96
N TRP A 130 4.70 -6.85 -7.03
CA TRP A 130 4.80 -7.38 -8.39
C TRP A 130 5.94 -8.39 -8.55
N CYS A 131 5.72 -9.39 -9.39
CA CYS A 131 6.62 -10.54 -9.50
C CYS A 131 7.93 -10.24 -10.26
N GLY A 132 7.87 -9.33 -11.25
CA GLY A 132 9.03 -8.94 -12.07
C GLY A 132 9.33 -9.87 -13.25
N TYR A 133 8.59 -10.96 -13.43
CA TYR A 133 8.86 -11.96 -14.48
C TYR A 133 7.66 -12.31 -15.39
N CYS A 134 6.41 -12.04 -14.97
CA CYS A 134 5.25 -12.29 -15.83
C CYS A 134 5.24 -11.34 -17.03
N ARG A 135 4.42 -11.63 -18.04
CA ARG A 135 4.35 -10.83 -19.26
C ARG A 135 4.14 -9.34 -18.97
N HIS A 136 3.15 -9.00 -18.15
CA HIS A 136 2.88 -7.60 -17.80
C HIS A 136 4.05 -6.91 -17.10
N CYS A 137 4.75 -7.61 -16.20
CA CYS A 137 5.97 -7.06 -15.58
C CYS A 137 7.10 -6.86 -16.61
N ALA A 138 7.31 -7.84 -17.49
CA ALA A 138 8.34 -7.77 -18.53
C ALA A 138 8.07 -6.66 -19.56
N ASP A 139 6.79 -6.38 -19.82
CA ASP A 139 6.33 -5.29 -20.69
C ASP A 139 6.35 -3.91 -19.98
N GLY A 140 6.73 -3.83 -18.70
CA GLY A 140 6.84 -2.58 -17.95
C GLY A 140 5.54 -2.13 -17.24
N PHE A 141 4.57 -3.02 -17.08
CA PHE A 141 3.27 -2.75 -16.46
C PHE A 141 3.06 -3.55 -15.15
N PRO A 142 3.82 -3.25 -14.07
CA PRO A 142 3.77 -4.03 -12.83
C PRO A 142 2.41 -3.99 -12.13
N ASN A 143 1.63 -2.92 -12.31
CA ASN A 143 0.27 -2.77 -11.75
C ASN A 143 -0.72 -3.82 -12.29
N HIS A 144 -0.36 -4.52 -13.36
CA HIS A 144 -1.14 -5.60 -13.98
C HIS A 144 -0.48 -6.97 -13.78
N CYS A 145 0.37 -7.11 -12.76
CA CYS A 145 1.09 -8.35 -12.48
C CYS A 145 0.17 -9.56 -12.35
N GLU A 146 0.48 -10.64 -13.07
CA GLU A 146 -0.30 -11.88 -13.04
C GLU A 146 -0.12 -12.66 -11.74
N ASN A 147 0.97 -12.43 -11.01
CA ASN A 147 1.35 -13.12 -9.77
C ASN A 147 1.49 -12.13 -8.60
N LEU A 148 0.55 -11.18 -8.52
CA LEU A 148 0.55 -10.11 -7.54
C LEU A 148 0.30 -10.65 -6.11
N ASN A 149 0.99 -10.05 -5.14
CA ASN A 149 0.57 -10.05 -3.74
C ASN A 149 0.42 -8.58 -3.30
N GLU A 150 -0.32 -8.36 -2.23
CA GLU A 150 -0.71 -7.05 -1.73
C GLU A 150 -0.36 -6.94 -0.24
N LEU A 151 0.45 -5.93 0.07
CA LEU A 151 0.97 -5.67 1.41
C LEU A 151 -0.18 -5.18 2.31
N GLY A 152 -0.37 -5.80 3.48
CA GLY A 152 -1.50 -5.48 4.35
C GLY A 152 -2.82 -6.12 3.95
N PHE A 153 -2.88 -6.87 2.84
CA PHE A 153 -4.08 -7.57 2.36
C PHE A 153 -3.94 -9.08 2.44
N ASN A 154 -2.84 -9.63 1.93
CA ASN A 154 -2.53 -11.06 2.02
C ASN A 154 -1.06 -11.36 2.41
N VAL A 155 -0.24 -10.31 2.52
CA VAL A 155 1.11 -10.33 3.11
C VAL A 155 1.11 -9.40 4.31
N ASP A 156 1.76 -9.78 5.42
CA ASP A 156 1.79 -8.96 6.64
C ASP A 156 2.33 -7.54 6.36
N GLY A 157 1.50 -6.54 6.72
CA GLY A 157 1.72 -5.12 6.49
C GLY A 157 2.39 -4.35 7.63
N ALA A 158 2.22 -3.04 7.61
CA ALA A 158 3.01 -2.06 8.34
C ALA A 158 2.37 -1.53 9.62
N PHE A 159 1.16 -1.93 10.02
CA PHE A 159 0.66 -1.69 11.38
C PHE A 159 1.34 -2.62 12.40
N ALA A 160 2.67 -2.60 12.41
CA ALA A 160 3.55 -3.37 13.26
C ALA A 160 4.76 -2.51 13.65
N ARG A 161 5.56 -2.99 14.62
CA ARG A 161 6.82 -2.31 14.97
C ARG A 161 7.89 -2.44 13.89
N TYR A 162 7.90 -3.58 13.23
CA TYR A 162 8.83 -3.90 12.15
C TYR A 162 8.06 -4.58 11.02
N ILE A 163 8.53 -4.38 9.80
CA ILE A 163 8.01 -5.04 8.60
C ILE A 163 9.18 -5.54 7.75
N LYS A 164 8.98 -6.68 7.08
CA LYS A 164 9.94 -7.25 6.15
C LYS A 164 9.43 -7.05 4.72
N VAL A 165 10.26 -6.47 3.86
CA VAL A 165 9.92 -6.21 2.46
C VAL A 165 11.14 -6.50 1.57
N ASP A 166 10.91 -6.95 0.34
CA ASP A 166 11.99 -7.06 -0.65
C ASP A 166 12.49 -5.65 -1.06
N ALA A 167 13.81 -5.48 -1.14
CA ALA A 167 14.46 -4.21 -1.48
C ALA A 167 13.94 -3.60 -2.79
N LYS A 168 13.46 -4.42 -3.74
CA LYS A 168 12.93 -3.92 -5.02
C LYS A 168 11.61 -3.16 -4.88
N TYR A 169 10.92 -3.18 -3.74
CA TYR A 169 9.73 -2.35 -3.53
C TYR A 169 10.05 -1.05 -2.78
N LEU A 170 11.28 -0.91 -2.29
CA LEU A 170 11.67 0.20 -1.43
C LEU A 170 12.17 1.40 -2.22
N TRP A 171 11.80 2.57 -1.72
CA TRP A 171 12.22 3.87 -2.23
C TRP A 171 12.82 4.70 -1.10
N SER A 172 13.97 5.32 -1.36
CA SER A 172 14.68 6.16 -0.41
C SER A 172 13.94 7.47 -0.19
N LEU A 173 13.87 7.93 1.06
CA LEU A 173 13.31 9.23 1.44
C LEU A 173 14.41 10.25 1.76
N LYS A 174 15.66 9.99 1.33
CA LYS A 174 16.82 10.87 1.59
C LYS A 174 16.62 12.30 1.05
N GLU A 175 15.86 12.48 -0.02
CA GLU A 175 15.56 13.79 -0.60
C GLU A 175 14.69 14.67 0.31
N LEU A 176 14.02 14.07 1.30
CA LEU A 176 13.19 14.79 2.27
C LEU A 176 14.00 15.26 3.49
N GLU A 177 15.24 14.79 3.67
CA GLU A 177 16.11 15.23 4.75
C GLU A 177 16.45 16.73 4.61
N GLY A 178 16.29 17.49 5.70
CA GLY A 178 16.46 18.95 5.70
C GLY A 178 15.27 19.74 5.11
N VAL A 179 14.30 19.06 4.47
CA VAL A 179 13.02 19.65 4.04
C VAL A 179 11.93 19.37 5.07
N TYR A 180 11.85 18.13 5.55
CA TYR A 180 10.95 17.70 6.60
C TYR A 180 11.75 17.26 7.83
N GLU A 181 11.53 17.92 8.96
CA GLU A 181 12.25 17.65 10.21
C GLU A 181 11.57 16.55 11.04
N GLY A 182 12.39 15.66 11.61
CA GLY A 182 11.95 14.63 12.56
C GLY A 182 10.86 13.72 11.97
N ASP A 183 9.79 13.50 12.76
CA ASP A 183 8.70 12.61 12.35
C ASP A 183 7.92 13.10 11.12
N LYS A 184 8.01 14.38 10.74
CA LYS A 184 7.37 14.90 9.53
C LYS A 184 7.92 14.26 8.25
N LEU A 185 9.18 13.84 8.25
CA LEU A 185 9.77 13.12 7.13
C LEU A 185 9.03 11.79 6.92
N PHE A 186 8.78 11.07 7.99
CA PHE A 186 8.08 9.79 7.94
C PHE A 186 6.58 9.97 7.65
N MET A 187 5.94 10.99 8.19
CA MET A 187 4.55 11.31 7.82
C MET A 187 4.41 11.65 6.34
N ALA A 188 5.34 12.40 5.76
CA ALA A 188 5.38 12.66 4.32
C ALA A 188 5.65 11.35 3.54
N GLY A 189 6.58 10.53 4.01
CA GLY A 189 6.89 9.22 3.44
C GLY A 189 5.69 8.25 3.41
N SER A 190 4.87 8.21 4.47
CA SER A 190 3.67 7.37 4.51
C SER A 190 2.61 7.78 3.49
N LEU A 191 2.64 9.02 3.02
CA LEU A 191 1.71 9.53 2.01
C LEU A 191 2.17 9.28 0.58
N VAL A 192 3.37 8.70 0.37
CA VAL A 192 3.90 8.45 -0.98
C VAL A 192 3.02 7.47 -1.74
N GLU A 193 2.58 6.38 -1.12
CA GLU A 193 1.71 5.37 -1.76
C GLU A 193 0.38 5.99 -2.25
N PRO A 194 -0.45 6.63 -1.41
CA PRO A 194 -1.74 7.18 -1.88
C PRO A 194 -1.55 8.36 -2.84
N THR A 195 -0.46 9.12 -2.71
CA THR A 195 -0.10 10.16 -3.69
C THR A 195 0.30 9.55 -5.03
N SER A 196 0.98 8.40 -5.02
CA SER A 196 1.39 7.67 -6.22
C SER A 196 0.19 7.06 -6.94
N VAL A 197 -0.84 6.61 -6.22
CA VAL A 197 -2.12 6.21 -6.82
C VAL A 197 -2.72 7.37 -7.63
N ALA A 198 -2.79 8.56 -7.05
CA ALA A 198 -3.28 9.75 -7.73
C ALA A 198 -2.39 10.15 -8.91
N TYR A 199 -1.07 10.14 -8.74
CA TYR A 199 -0.10 10.46 -9.78
C TYR A 199 -0.23 9.50 -10.97
N ASN A 200 -0.23 8.19 -10.72
CA ASN A 200 -0.43 7.18 -11.76
C ASN A 200 -1.77 7.40 -12.48
N ALA A 201 -2.86 7.70 -11.75
CA ALA A 201 -4.16 7.94 -12.36
C ALA A 201 -4.16 9.14 -13.32
N VAL A 202 -3.59 10.28 -12.91
CA VAL A 202 -3.72 11.53 -13.68
C VAL A 202 -2.57 11.80 -14.65
N ILE A 203 -1.36 11.31 -14.35
CA ILE A 203 -0.17 11.52 -15.20
C ILE A 203 0.06 10.32 -16.11
N GLU A 204 0.21 9.12 -15.56
CA GLU A 204 0.58 7.93 -16.34
C GLU A 204 -0.60 7.37 -17.15
N ARG A 205 -1.78 7.29 -16.54
CA ARG A 205 -3.00 6.76 -17.18
C ARG A 205 -3.83 7.86 -17.84
N GLY A 206 -3.88 9.03 -17.22
CA GLY A 206 -4.58 10.21 -17.75
C GLY A 206 -3.79 10.99 -18.80
N GLU A 207 -2.53 10.60 -19.06
CA GLU A 207 -1.60 11.26 -19.99
C GLU A 207 -1.23 12.71 -19.61
N GLY A 208 -1.52 13.11 -18.37
CA GLY A 208 -1.19 14.42 -17.84
C GLY A 208 -1.96 15.57 -18.49
N ILE A 209 -1.38 16.76 -18.39
CA ILE A 209 -1.95 18.00 -18.93
C ILE A 209 -0.84 18.86 -19.54
N ARG A 210 -1.22 19.86 -20.32
CA ARG A 210 -0.31 20.95 -20.69
C ARG A 210 -0.46 22.11 -19.70
N PRO A 211 0.63 22.85 -19.41
CA PRO A 211 0.53 24.05 -18.61
C PRO A 211 -0.48 25.04 -19.20
N GLY A 212 -1.42 25.51 -18.40
CA GLY A 212 -2.54 26.35 -18.83
C GLY A 212 -3.89 25.64 -18.91
N ASP A 213 -3.92 24.30 -18.90
CA ASP A 213 -5.16 23.53 -18.93
C ASP A 213 -5.97 23.67 -17.64
N TYR A 214 -7.25 23.30 -17.72
CA TYR A 214 -8.22 23.34 -16.63
C TYR A 214 -8.61 21.91 -16.32
N VAL A 215 -8.65 21.56 -15.03
CA VAL A 215 -9.00 20.21 -14.57
C VAL A 215 -10.12 20.24 -13.55
N VAL A 216 -10.97 19.22 -13.58
CA VAL A 216 -12.04 18.99 -12.60
C VAL A 216 -11.82 17.64 -11.95
N ILE A 217 -11.82 17.61 -10.62
CA ILE A 217 -11.64 16.42 -9.78
C ILE A 217 -12.92 16.25 -8.96
N LEU A 218 -13.48 15.04 -8.96
CA LEU A 218 -14.70 14.71 -8.23
C LEU A 218 -14.37 13.79 -7.05
N GLY A 219 -14.56 14.29 -5.82
CA GLY A 219 -14.22 13.61 -4.57
C GLY A 219 -12.93 14.12 -3.95
N GLY A 220 -13.02 14.61 -2.71
CA GLY A 220 -11.95 15.17 -1.88
C GLY A 220 -11.39 14.19 -0.85
N GLY A 221 -11.41 12.88 -1.14
CA GLY A 221 -10.63 11.91 -0.38
C GLY A 221 -9.11 12.08 -0.61
N PRO A 222 -8.24 11.34 0.11
CA PRO A 222 -6.79 11.48 -0.01
C PRO A 222 -6.26 11.43 -1.45
N ILE A 223 -6.79 10.52 -2.28
CA ILE A 223 -6.42 10.40 -3.71
C ILE A 223 -6.82 11.67 -4.48
N GLY A 224 -8.03 12.19 -4.28
CA GLY A 224 -8.49 13.41 -4.95
C GLY A 224 -7.69 14.65 -4.53
N LEU A 225 -7.37 14.77 -3.24
CA LEU A 225 -6.51 15.83 -2.72
C LEU A 225 -5.07 15.74 -3.26
N ALA A 226 -4.52 14.52 -3.36
CA ALA A 226 -3.24 14.31 -4.01
C ALA A 226 -3.29 14.68 -5.51
N ALA A 227 -4.37 14.33 -6.22
CA ALA A 227 -4.56 14.72 -7.62
C ALA A 227 -4.63 16.24 -7.79
N VAL A 228 -5.28 16.96 -6.87
CA VAL A 228 -5.27 18.44 -6.84
C VAL A 228 -3.84 18.96 -6.76
N ALA A 229 -3.05 18.45 -5.81
CA ALA A 229 -1.67 18.87 -5.61
C ALA A 229 -0.79 18.54 -6.84
N VAL A 230 -0.88 17.32 -7.37
CA VAL A 230 -0.12 16.87 -8.54
C VAL A 230 -0.45 17.71 -9.78
N LEU A 231 -1.73 17.87 -10.12
CA LEU A 231 -2.14 18.60 -11.31
C LEU A 231 -1.87 20.10 -11.19
N LYS A 232 -1.91 20.66 -9.97
CA LYS A 232 -1.48 22.05 -9.77
C LYS A 232 0.01 22.22 -10.05
N HIS A 233 0.85 21.30 -9.57
CA HIS A 233 2.29 21.30 -9.87
C HIS A 233 2.59 21.00 -11.34
N ALA A 234 1.73 20.24 -12.03
CA ALA A 234 1.82 19.98 -13.47
C ALA A 234 1.48 21.21 -14.35
N GLY A 235 1.04 22.33 -13.75
CA GLY A 235 0.82 23.59 -14.45
C GLY A 235 -0.63 23.89 -14.81
N ALA A 236 -1.61 23.22 -14.20
CA ALA A 236 -3.02 23.56 -14.39
C ALA A 236 -3.29 25.03 -14.04
N ALA A 237 -3.91 25.76 -14.96
CA ALA A 237 -4.33 27.14 -14.74
C ALA A 237 -5.40 27.18 -13.64
N LYS A 238 -6.41 26.31 -13.73
CA LYS A 238 -7.42 26.11 -12.70
C LYS A 238 -7.59 24.63 -12.38
N VAL A 239 -7.66 24.36 -11.08
CA VAL A 239 -7.99 23.04 -10.52
C VAL A 239 -9.29 23.23 -9.75
N ILE A 240 -10.34 22.50 -10.14
CA ILE A 240 -11.66 22.58 -9.52
C ILE A 240 -11.92 21.23 -8.84
N LEU A 241 -12.14 21.25 -7.52
CA LEU A 241 -12.51 20.08 -6.75
C LEU A 241 -13.99 20.17 -6.37
N SER A 242 -14.74 19.11 -6.64
CA SER A 242 -16.14 18.97 -6.19
C SER A 242 -16.22 17.95 -5.07
N GLU A 243 -16.54 18.39 -3.86
CA GLU A 243 -16.61 17.57 -2.64
C GLU A 243 -17.73 18.10 -1.72
N PRO A 244 -18.67 17.25 -1.25
CA PRO A 244 -19.70 17.68 -0.31
C PRO A 244 -19.20 17.93 1.12
N SER A 245 -18.10 17.28 1.55
CA SER A 245 -17.53 17.43 2.88
C SER A 245 -16.77 18.75 3.04
N GLU A 246 -17.25 19.64 3.91
CA GLU A 246 -16.57 20.92 4.20
C GLU A 246 -15.20 20.76 4.87
N VAL A 247 -14.96 19.64 5.56
CA VAL A 247 -13.74 19.39 6.34
C VAL A 247 -12.59 18.75 5.52
N ARG A 248 -12.76 18.64 4.19
CA ARG A 248 -11.75 18.07 3.29
C ARG A 248 -11.00 19.15 2.51
#